data_AF-A0A2S7X7V2-F1
#
_entry.id   AF-A0A2S7X7V2-F1
#
_cell.length_a   1.000
_cell.length_b   1.000
_cell.length_c   1.000
_cell.angle_alpha   90.00
_cell.angle_beta   90.00
_cell.angle_gamma   90.00
#
_symmetry.space_group_name_H-M   'P 1'
#
loop_
_entity.id
_entity.type
_entity.pdbx_description
1 polymer ?
#
loop_
_entity_poly.entity_id
_entity_poly.type
_entity_poly.pdbx_seq_one_letter_code
_entity_poly.pdbx_strand_id
1 'polypeptide(L)'
;MNLRKGITSVEFWHEFDENQINAINSNVSIISNELIVGCDLKPVDSNQKYDAEYIFSEPEKVIKIIITDELICTTLINYMRNHRDEFNTVIFIVGFGRNKFKYQVSIKKHEFGGLKFIVQA
;
A
#
# COMPACT_ATOMS: atom_id res chain seq x y z
N MET A 1 -9.88 5.28 9.33
CA MET A 1 -9.77 6.65 8.78
C MET A 1 -9.47 6.57 7.28
N ASN A 2 -10.07 7.44 6.47
CA ASN A 2 -9.73 7.55 5.04
C ASN A 2 -8.47 8.44 4.88
N LEU A 3 -7.48 7.98 4.11
CA LEU A 3 -6.24 8.69 3.83
C LEU A 3 -6.37 9.64 2.63
N ARG A 4 -7.18 9.26 1.63
CA ARG A 4 -7.49 10.10 0.46
C ARG A 4 -8.83 9.73 -0.17
N LYS A 5 -9.63 10.74 -0.50
CA LYS A 5 -10.79 10.62 -1.39
C LYS A 5 -10.34 10.92 -2.81
N GLY A 6 -9.89 9.91 -3.55
CA GLY A 6 -9.39 10.10 -4.91
C GLY A 6 -8.61 8.90 -5.43
N ILE A 7 -8.09 9.03 -6.65
CA ILE A 7 -7.19 8.07 -7.26
C ILE A 7 -5.76 8.43 -6.87
N THR A 8 -4.97 7.43 -6.53
CA THR A 8 -3.53 7.55 -6.27
C THR A 8 -2.78 6.49 -7.07
N SER A 9 -1.56 6.78 -7.49
CA SER A 9 -0.70 5.77 -8.11
C SER A 9 0.04 4.99 -7.03
N VAL A 10 0.07 3.66 -7.14
CA VAL A 10 0.79 2.78 -6.23
C VAL A 10 1.74 1.93 -7.06
N GLU A 11 2.99 1.90 -6.65
CA GLU A 11 4.01 1.07 -7.29
C GLU A 11 4.23 -0.20 -6.47
N PHE A 12 4.15 -1.35 -7.12
CA PHE A 12 4.47 -2.66 -6.58
C PHE A 12 5.75 -3.13 -7.23
N TRP A 13 6.79 -3.28 -6.42
CA TRP A 13 8.10 -3.67 -6.92
C TRP A 13 8.38 -5.12 -6.61
N HIS A 14 8.97 -5.78 -7.60
CA HIS A 14 9.51 -7.13 -7.54
C HIS A 14 11.05 -7.06 -7.61
N GLU A 15 11.72 -8.21 -7.76
CA GLU A 15 13.18 -8.26 -7.77
C GLU A 15 13.82 -7.46 -8.92
N PHE A 16 13.17 -7.43 -10.09
CA PHE A 16 13.75 -6.86 -11.32
C PHE A 16 12.89 -5.81 -12.02
N ASP A 17 11.64 -5.63 -11.60
CA ASP A 17 10.68 -4.74 -12.25
C ASP A 17 9.67 -4.15 -11.25
N GLU A 18 8.87 -3.21 -11.75
CA GLU A 18 7.80 -2.57 -11.03
C GLU A 18 6.51 -2.50 -11.85
N ASN A 19 5.39 -2.69 -11.16
CA ASN A 19 4.05 -2.49 -11.69
C ASN A 19 3.44 -1.24 -11.05
N GLN A 20 2.99 -0.31 -11.88
CA GLN A 20 2.36 0.91 -11.42
C GLN A 20 0.86 0.90 -11.70
N ILE A 21 0.06 0.92 -10.63
CA ILE A 21 -1.39 0.74 -10.73
C ILE A 21 -2.11 1.81 -9.92
N ASN A 22 -3.17 2.34 -10.49
CA ASN A 22 -4.05 3.25 -9.78
C ASN A 22 -4.81 2.54 -8.65
N ALA A 23 -4.93 3.20 -7.51
CA ALA A 23 -5.68 2.74 -6.35
C ALA A 23 -6.67 3.80 -5.87
N ILE A 24 -7.74 3.32 -5.23
CA ILE A 24 -8.77 4.11 -4.57
C ILE A 24 -8.93 3.64 -3.12
N ASN A 25 -9.79 4.34 -2.37
CA ASN A 25 -10.19 3.95 -1.01
C ASN A 25 -9.01 3.77 -0.05
N SER A 26 -7.92 4.51 -0.24
CA SER A 26 -6.76 4.45 0.65
C SER A 26 -7.18 4.78 2.08
N ASN A 27 -6.91 3.88 3.02
CA ASN A 27 -7.39 3.94 4.39
C ASN A 27 -6.34 3.45 5.38
N VAL A 28 -6.53 3.83 6.64
CA VAL A 28 -5.74 3.37 7.77
C VAL A 28 -6.64 3.08 8.97
N SER A 29 -6.33 2.05 9.73
CA SER A 29 -7.00 1.71 10.99
C SER A 29 -6.08 0.91 11.89
N ILE A 30 -6.35 0.92 13.20
CA ILE A 30 -5.69 0.02 14.14
C ILE A 30 -6.70 -1.04 14.57
N ILE A 31 -6.31 -2.31 14.44
CA ILE A 31 -7.12 -3.47 14.80
C ILE A 31 -6.21 -4.44 15.53
N SER A 32 -6.56 -4.83 16.75
CA SER A 32 -5.81 -5.84 17.52
C SER A 32 -4.29 -5.60 17.57
N ASN A 33 -3.86 -4.36 17.82
CA ASN A 33 -2.45 -3.95 17.89
C ASN A 33 -1.68 -4.00 16.54
N GLU A 34 -2.40 -4.08 15.43
CA GLU A 34 -1.87 -3.96 14.07
C GLU A 34 -2.33 -2.65 13.43
N LEU A 35 -1.39 -1.90 12.84
CA LEU A 35 -1.70 -0.80 11.94
C LEU A 35 -2.00 -1.38 10.55
N ILE A 36 -3.26 -1.31 10.16
CA ILE A 36 -3.73 -1.75 8.84
C ILE A 36 -3.76 -0.53 7.92
N VAL A 37 -2.93 -0.54 6.88
CA VAL A 37 -2.99 0.40 5.76
C VAL A 37 -3.58 -0.34 4.58
N GLY A 38 -4.59 0.21 3.93
CA GLY A 38 -5.28 -0.49 2.85
C GLY A 38 -5.61 0.38 1.65
N CYS A 39 -5.65 -0.23 0.47
CA CYS A 39 -6.19 0.39 -0.74
C CYS A 39 -6.84 -0.66 -1.65
N ASP A 40 -7.76 -0.21 -2.51
CA ASP A 40 -8.35 -1.05 -3.57
C ASP A 40 -7.77 -0.60 -4.92
N LEU A 41 -7.16 -1.51 -5.67
CA LEU A 41 -6.69 -1.25 -7.02
C LEU A 41 -7.86 -0.99 -7.95
N LYS A 42 -7.71 0.04 -8.77
CA LYS A 42 -8.63 0.43 -9.83
C LYS A 42 -7.82 0.72 -11.10
N PRO A 43 -7.36 -0.33 -11.80
CA PRO A 43 -6.73 -0.20 -13.11
C PRO A 43 -7.59 0.67 -14.05
N VAL A 44 -6.95 1.55 -14.80
CA VAL A 44 -7.63 2.47 -15.73
C VAL A 44 -7.45 2.10 -17.21
N ASP A 45 -6.56 1.16 -17.50
CA ASP A 45 -6.29 0.64 -18.84
C ASP A 45 -5.95 -0.85 -18.78
N SER A 46 -5.73 -1.47 -19.95
CA SER A 46 -5.41 -2.89 -20.09
C SER A 46 -4.07 -3.28 -19.47
N ASN A 47 -3.09 -2.37 -19.48
CA ASN A 47 -1.75 -2.65 -18.97
C ASN A 47 -1.80 -2.71 -17.44
N GLN A 48 -2.41 -1.71 -16.80
CA GLN A 48 -2.60 -1.73 -15.35
C GLN A 48 -3.47 -2.91 -14.90
N LYS A 49 -4.40 -3.36 -15.75
CA LYS A 49 -5.23 -4.53 -15.42
C LYS A 49 -4.39 -5.80 -15.44
N TYR A 50 -3.57 -5.98 -16.46
CA TYR A 50 -2.63 -7.09 -16.54
C TYR A 50 -1.65 -7.09 -15.34
N ASP A 51 -1.09 -5.92 -15.02
CA ASP A 51 -0.22 -5.73 -13.87
C ASP A 51 -0.91 -6.12 -12.54
N ALA A 52 -2.17 -5.72 -12.35
CA ALA A 52 -2.94 -6.10 -11.18
C ALA A 52 -3.20 -7.61 -11.13
N GLU A 53 -3.54 -8.23 -12.25
CA GLU A 53 -3.73 -9.68 -12.35
C GLU A 53 -2.43 -10.43 -12.03
N TYR A 54 -1.29 -9.94 -12.53
CA TYR A 54 0.03 -10.51 -12.27
C TYR A 54 0.40 -10.48 -10.79
N ILE A 55 0.28 -9.31 -10.14
CA ILE A 55 0.54 -9.16 -8.68
C ILE A 55 -0.32 -10.12 -7.87
N PHE A 56 -1.58 -10.32 -8.25
CA PHE A 56 -2.47 -11.22 -7.52
C PHE A 56 -2.26 -12.71 -7.86
N SER A 57 -1.57 -13.02 -8.95
CA SER A 57 -1.16 -14.38 -9.30
C SER A 57 0.10 -14.84 -8.56
N GLU A 58 1.01 -13.91 -8.24
CA GLU A 58 2.27 -14.19 -7.54
C GLU A 58 2.54 -13.10 -6.46
N PRO A 59 1.65 -12.95 -5.48
CA PRO A 59 1.73 -11.85 -4.51
C PRO A 59 2.99 -11.91 -3.64
N GLU A 60 3.50 -13.10 -3.36
CA GLU A 60 4.73 -13.32 -2.60
C GLU A 60 5.99 -12.71 -3.26
N LYS A 61 5.94 -12.40 -4.57
CA LYS A 61 7.05 -11.76 -5.27
C LYS A 61 7.16 -10.26 -5.02
N VAL A 62 6.16 -9.63 -4.40
CA VAL A 62 6.22 -8.20 -4.07
C VAL A 62 7.18 -8.00 -2.91
N ILE A 63 8.24 -7.21 -3.11
CA ILE A 63 9.27 -6.94 -2.10
C ILE A 63 9.11 -5.57 -1.45
N LYS A 64 8.51 -4.61 -2.14
CA LYS A 64 8.20 -3.28 -1.60
C LYS A 64 7.04 -2.64 -2.35
N ILE A 65 6.32 -1.77 -1.66
CA ILE A 65 5.24 -0.95 -2.20
C ILE A 65 5.60 0.51 -1.98
N ILE A 66 5.40 1.36 -2.99
CA ILE A 66 5.72 2.79 -2.90
C ILE A 66 4.46 3.61 -3.19
N ILE A 67 4.22 4.59 -2.33
CA ILE A 67 3.18 5.62 -2.50
C ILE A 67 3.85 6.98 -2.36
N THR A 68 3.77 7.79 -3.42
CA THR A 68 4.38 9.13 -3.47
C THR A 68 3.38 10.26 -3.23
N ASP A 69 2.10 9.93 -3.10
CA ASP A 69 1.02 10.85 -2.80
C ASP A 69 1.20 11.54 -1.45
N GLU A 70 1.49 12.83 -1.50
CA GLU A 70 1.81 13.65 -0.33
C GLU A 70 0.69 13.68 0.71
N LEU A 71 -0.59 13.68 0.27
CA LEU A 71 -1.72 13.70 1.19
C LEU A 71 -1.80 12.39 1.96
N ILE A 72 -1.74 11.25 1.25
CA ILE A 72 -1.72 9.93 1.90
C ILE A 72 -0.54 9.83 2.86
N CYS A 73 0.66 10.23 2.41
CA CYS A 73 1.87 10.11 3.21
C CYS A 73 1.80 10.96 4.48
N THR A 74 1.40 12.23 4.36
CA THR A 74 1.31 13.16 5.49
C THR A 74 0.23 12.72 6.48
N THR A 75 -0.94 12.31 5.98
CA THR A 75 -2.03 11.82 6.82
C THR A 75 -1.65 10.53 7.55
N LEU A 76 -1.00 9.59 6.86
CA LEU A 76 -0.55 8.34 7.47
C LEU A 76 0.53 8.58 8.54
N ILE A 77 1.52 9.43 8.25
CA ILE A 77 2.57 9.80 9.23
C ILE A 77 1.94 10.43 10.48
N ASN A 78 0.98 11.33 10.31
CA ASN A 78 0.29 11.97 11.44
C ASN A 78 -0.53 10.96 12.25
N TYR A 79 -1.26 10.06 11.57
CA TYR A 79 -2.02 9.00 12.22
C TYR A 79 -1.09 8.08 13.04
N MET A 80 -0.01 7.59 12.44
CA MET A 80 0.99 6.77 13.13
C MET A 80 1.58 7.46 14.35
N ARG A 81 1.88 8.76 14.26
CA ARG A 81 2.42 9.54 15.37
C ARG A 81 1.45 9.64 16.55
N ASN A 82 0.17 9.85 16.26
CA ASN A 82 -0.88 9.99 17.27
C ASN A 82 -1.21 8.66 17.97
N HIS A 83 -0.89 7.53 17.32
CA HIS A 83 -1.21 6.19 17.80
C HIS A 83 0.04 5.31 17.97
N ARG A 84 1.22 5.90 18.16
CA ARG A 84 2.52 5.20 18.10
C ARG A 84 2.66 4.04 19.08
N ASP A 85 1.90 4.06 20.18
CA ASP A 85 1.96 3.09 21.27
C ASP A 85 0.79 2.08 21.20
N GLU A 86 -0.05 2.15 20.16
CA GLU A 86 -1.26 1.33 19.98
C GLU A 86 -1.08 0.19 18.95
N PHE A 87 0.07 0.13 18.28
CA PHE A 87 0.41 -0.94 17.34
C PHE A 87 1.89 -1.27 17.41
N ASN A 88 2.24 -2.53 17.15
CA ASN A 88 3.64 -2.97 17.01
C ASN A 88 3.95 -3.63 15.66
N THR A 89 2.91 -3.87 14.86
CA THR A 89 3.00 -4.50 13.54
C THR A 89 2.26 -3.64 12.53
N VAL A 90 2.75 -3.60 11.30
CA VAL A 90 2.11 -2.90 10.19
C VAL A 90 1.76 -3.89 9.09
N ILE A 91 0.50 -3.88 8.66
CA ILE A 91 -0.01 -4.70 7.59
C ILE A 91 -0.49 -3.78 6.46
N PHE A 92 0.00 -4.04 5.25
CA PHE A 92 -0.53 -3.42 4.03
C PHE A 92 -1.51 -4.37 3.36
N ILE A 93 -2.74 -3.92 3.11
CA ILE A 93 -3.78 -4.70 2.43
C ILE A 93 -4.05 -4.09 1.06
N VAL A 94 -3.91 -4.90 0.03
CA VAL A 94 -4.28 -4.52 -1.33
C VAL A 94 -5.49 -5.34 -1.77
N GLY A 95 -6.51 -4.68 -2.29
CA GLY A 95 -7.70 -5.31 -2.88
C GLY A 95 -7.73 -5.19 -4.40
N PHE A 96 -8.16 -6.21 -5.12
CA PHE A 96 -8.45 -6.14 -6.55
C PHE A 96 -9.63 -7.06 -6.90
N GLY A 97 -10.73 -6.48 -7.39
CA GLY A 97 -11.98 -7.21 -7.58
C GLY A 97 -12.49 -7.80 -6.26
N ARG A 98 -12.60 -9.13 -6.19
CA ARG A 98 -12.98 -9.87 -4.96
C ARG A 98 -11.78 -10.35 -4.15
N ASN A 99 -10.57 -10.22 -4.70
CA ASN A 99 -9.36 -10.72 -4.08
C ASN A 99 -8.76 -9.66 -3.16
N LYS A 100 -8.16 -10.12 -2.07
CA LYS A 100 -7.38 -9.28 -1.16
C LYS A 100 -6.12 -10.02 -0.76
N PHE A 101 -5.02 -9.30 -0.72
CA PHE A 101 -3.76 -9.81 -0.21
C PHE A 101 -3.24 -8.91 0.91
N LYS A 102 -2.49 -9.50 1.84
CA LYS A 102 -1.93 -8.81 3.00
C LYS A 102 -0.42 -9.00 3.02
N TYR A 103 0.30 -7.90 3.22
CA TYR A 103 1.74 -7.88 3.41
C TYR A 103 2.04 -7.38 4.81
N GLN A 104 2.81 -8.13 5.59
CA GLN A 104 3.47 -7.54 6.75
C GLN A 104 4.61 -6.65 6.25
N VAL A 105 4.66 -5.41 6.71
CA VAL A 105 5.59 -4.40 6.16
C VAL A 105 6.27 -3.59 7.25
N SER A 106 7.43 -3.00 6.90
CA SER A 106 7.98 -1.85 7.62
C SER A 106 7.85 -0.59 6.76
N ILE A 107 7.58 0.56 7.39
CA ILE A 107 7.42 1.83 6.68
C ILE A 107 8.69 2.65 6.81
N LYS A 108 9.22 3.13 5.67
CA LYS A 108 10.35 4.07 5.59
C LYS A 108 9.99 5.24 4.68
N LYS A 109 10.68 6.36 4.85
CA LYS A 109 10.63 7.44 3.85
C LYS A 109 11.27 6.97 2.55
N HIS A 110 10.65 7.34 1.43
CA HIS A 110 11.21 7.13 0.11
C HIS A 110 12.13 8.31 -0.26
N GLU A 111 13.22 8.02 -0.98
CA GLU A 111 14.31 8.99 -1.24
C GLU A 111 13.86 10.15 -2.14
N PHE A 112 12.91 9.90 -3.05
CA PHE A 112 12.34 10.91 -3.94
C PHE A 112 11.01 11.48 -3.42
N GLY A 113 10.76 11.34 -2.11
CA GLY A 113 9.47 11.69 -1.50
C GLY A 113 8.49 10.51 -1.50
N GLY A 114 7.56 10.54 -0.55
CA GLY A 114 6.61 9.47 -0.31
C GLY A 114 7.00 8.48 0.80
N LEU A 115 6.28 7.37 0.85
CA LEU A 115 6.50 6.26 1.77
C LEU A 115 6.78 4.98 1.01
N LYS A 116 7.77 4.24 1.50
CA LYS A 116 8.12 2.89 1.06
C LYS A 116 7.71 1.91 2.14
N PHE A 117 6.86 0.96 1.77
CA PHE A 117 6.45 -0.18 2.59
C PHE A 117 7.29 -1.38 2.15
N ILE A 118 8.21 -1.83 3.00
CA ILE A 118 9.10 -2.95 2.70
C ILE A 118 8.46 -4.22 3.22
N VAL A 119 8.16 -5.17 2.34
CA VAL A 119 7.58 -6.47 2.73
C VAL A 119 8.58 -7.22 3.61
N GLN A 120 8.08 -7.72 4.74
CA GLN A 120 8.86 -8.54 5.68
C GLN A 120 8.64 -10.02 5.31
N ALA A 121 9.73 -10.77 5.22
CA ALA A 121 9.72 -12.21 5.01
C ALA A 121 9.40 -12.96 6.31
#